data_AF-E8WL05-F1
#
_entry.id   AF-E8WL05-F1
#
_cell.length_a   1.000
_cell.length_b   1.000
_cell.length_c   1.000
_cell.angle_alpha   90.00
_cell.angle_beta   90.00
_cell.angle_gamma   90.00
#
_symmetry.space_group_name_H-M   'P 1'
#
loop_
_entity.id
_entity.type
_entity.pdbx_description
1 polymer ?
#
loop_
_entity_poly.entity_id
_entity_poly.type
_entity_poly.pdbx_seq_one_letter_code
_entity_poly.pdbx_strand_id
1 'polypeptide(L)'
;MAEMKIEGGNQSQHLKLVSEGGGEAETRRAQCWSPDQIVAICITPQQMENFRAYNNVCMTLPTNDRYVFSLPLEHVGDLDQGVIPQAVRQEFEAQGSPLTAAARLNVQHCGRVWFIVDLDRKYSVRMVPTGLLVYSERL
;
A
#
# COMPACT_ATOMS: atom_id res chain seq x y z
N MET A 1 -15.80 51.03 29.93
CA MET A 1 -16.80 50.34 29.09
C MET A 1 -16.41 50.53 27.64
N ALA A 2 -15.99 49.44 26.99
CA ALA A 2 -16.03 49.15 25.55
C ALA A 2 -14.98 48.05 25.29
N GLU A 3 -15.43 46.79 25.33
CA GLU A 3 -14.70 45.62 24.86
C GLU A 3 -14.73 45.57 23.32
N MET A 4 -13.66 45.08 22.70
CA MET A 4 -13.75 44.44 21.38
C MET A 4 -12.66 43.36 21.26
N LYS A 5 -13.11 42.11 21.38
CA LYS A 5 -12.45 40.87 20.91
C LYS A 5 -12.49 40.81 19.39
N ILE A 6 -11.43 40.30 18.74
CA ILE A 6 -11.41 39.32 17.61
C ILE A 6 -9.98 38.71 17.58
N GLU A 7 -9.72 37.51 18.12
CA GLU A 7 -9.74 36.17 17.48
C GLU A 7 -8.91 35.95 16.20
N GLY A 8 -7.93 35.05 16.29
CA GLY A 8 -7.80 33.93 15.35
C GLY A 8 -6.85 34.10 14.15
N GLY A 9 -5.84 33.22 14.10
CA GLY A 9 -5.30 32.74 12.82
C GLY A 9 -3.79 32.81 12.67
N ASN A 10 -3.07 31.89 13.33
CA ASN A 10 -1.71 31.53 12.96
C ASN A 10 -1.72 30.87 11.56
N GLN A 11 -1.64 31.68 10.50
CA GLN A 11 -1.35 31.18 9.16
C GLN A 11 0.14 31.32 8.92
N SER A 12 0.88 30.23 9.11
CA SER A 12 2.26 30.11 8.67
C SER A 12 2.33 30.44 7.18
N GLN A 13 2.87 31.62 6.87
CA GLN A 13 3.13 32.05 5.51
C GLN A 13 4.29 31.22 4.96
N HIS A 14 3.96 30.12 4.28
CA HIS A 14 4.95 29.32 3.58
C HIS A 14 5.31 30.03 2.27
N LEU A 15 6.23 31.01 2.36
CA LEU A 15 6.79 31.74 1.23
C LEU A 15 7.48 30.75 0.28
N LYS A 16 6.87 30.52 -0.89
CA LYS A 16 7.46 29.73 -1.97
C LYS A 16 8.31 30.66 -2.83
N LEU A 17 9.63 30.57 -2.69
CA LEU A 17 10.59 31.21 -3.61
C LEU A 17 10.36 30.63 -5.01
N VAL A 18 9.87 31.48 -5.92
CA VAL A 18 9.74 31.14 -7.34
C VAL A 18 10.99 31.69 -8.04
N SER A 19 11.78 30.80 -8.63
CA SER A 19 12.94 31.17 -9.45
C SER A 19 12.45 31.86 -10.73
N GLU A 20 12.91 33.09 -10.92
CA GLU A 20 12.56 33.97 -12.02
C GLU A 20 13.21 33.50 -13.33
N GLY A 21 12.44 32.81 -14.16
CA GLY A 21 12.69 32.68 -15.60
C GLY A 21 11.68 33.54 -16.35
N GLY A 22 12.13 34.70 -16.84
CA GLY A 22 11.28 35.69 -17.50
C GLY A 22 10.71 35.24 -18.85
N GLY A 23 9.51 35.74 -19.17
CA GLY A 23 8.88 35.58 -20.49
C GLY A 23 7.37 35.69 -20.47
N GLU A 24 6.89 36.94 -20.51
CA GLU A 24 5.56 37.43 -20.94
C GLU A 24 4.28 36.92 -20.25
N ALA A 25 3.47 37.91 -19.89
CA ALA A 25 2.31 37.83 -19.03
C ALA A 25 1.10 37.22 -19.75
N GLU A 26 0.89 35.92 -19.61
CA GLU A 26 -0.44 35.34 -19.73
C GLU A 26 -1.04 35.28 -18.32
N THR A 27 -2.03 36.12 -18.05
CA THR A 27 -2.83 36.09 -16.82
C THR A 27 -3.67 34.80 -16.81
N ARG A 28 -3.03 33.66 -16.62
CA ARG A 28 -3.69 32.40 -16.32
C ARG A 28 -4.14 32.53 -14.88
N ARG A 29 -5.42 32.86 -14.69
CA ARG A 29 -6.14 32.73 -13.42
C ARG A 29 -5.60 31.48 -12.74
N ALA A 30 -5.02 31.64 -11.55
CA ALA A 30 -4.64 30.51 -10.72
C ALA A 30 -5.89 29.67 -10.54
N GLN A 31 -6.02 28.60 -11.33
CA GLN A 31 -7.13 27.69 -11.20
C GLN A 31 -6.89 27.02 -9.85
N CYS A 32 -7.76 27.32 -8.88
CA CYS A 32 -7.80 26.60 -7.63
C CYS A 32 -8.29 25.19 -7.94
N TRP A 33 -7.37 24.27 -8.18
CA TRP A 33 -7.71 22.88 -8.43
C TRP A 33 -8.13 22.29 -7.09
N SER A 34 -9.30 21.65 -7.06
CA SER A 34 -9.68 20.86 -5.89
C SER A 34 -8.71 19.68 -5.76
N PRO A 35 -8.51 19.13 -4.54
CA PRO A 35 -7.70 17.93 -4.34
C PRO A 35 -8.07 16.80 -5.32
N ASP A 36 -9.35 16.62 -5.62
CA ASP A 36 -9.83 15.64 -6.59
C ASP A 36 -9.34 15.91 -8.03
N GLN A 37 -9.26 17.17 -8.45
CA GLN A 37 -8.73 17.55 -9.77
C GLN A 37 -7.21 17.35 -9.86
N ILE A 38 -6.48 17.60 -8.78
CA ILE A 38 -5.03 17.37 -8.72
C ILE A 38 -4.74 15.87 -8.84
N VAL A 39 -5.48 15.05 -8.10
CA VAL A 39 -5.31 13.59 -8.12
C VAL A 39 -5.68 13.04 -9.50
N ALA A 40 -6.75 13.51 -10.14
CA ALA A 40 -7.18 13.05 -11.47
C ALA A 40 -6.14 13.30 -12.60
N ILE A 41 -5.19 14.21 -12.39
CA ILE A 41 -4.19 14.60 -13.40
C ILE A 41 -2.84 13.90 -13.14
N CYS A 42 -2.60 13.49 -11.90
CA CYS A 42 -1.37 12.77 -11.52
C CYS A 42 -1.54 11.25 -11.51
N ILE A 43 -2.76 10.72 -11.48
CA ILE A 43 -3.03 9.28 -11.55
C ILE A 43 -4.13 8.94 -12.55
N THR A 44 -3.95 7.86 -13.30
CA THR A 44 -4.98 7.36 -14.21
C THR A 44 -6.16 6.79 -13.41
N PRO A 45 -7.38 6.74 -13.99
CA PRO A 45 -8.51 6.04 -13.37
C PRO A 45 -8.17 4.59 -12.98
N GLN A 46 -7.34 3.91 -13.79
CA GLN A 46 -6.82 2.58 -13.49
C GLN A 46 -5.94 2.56 -12.23
N GLN A 47 -5.07 3.56 -12.06
CA GLN A 47 -4.24 3.69 -10.85
C GLN A 47 -5.08 4.00 -9.61
N MET A 48 -6.12 4.83 -9.74
CA MET A 48 -7.08 5.09 -8.66
C MET A 48 -7.83 3.82 -8.27
N GLU A 49 -8.29 3.03 -9.24
CA GLU A 49 -8.99 1.77 -8.99
C GLU A 49 -8.08 0.73 -8.35
N ASN A 50 -6.84 0.62 -8.83
CA ASN A 50 -5.81 -0.22 -8.20
C ASN A 50 -5.56 0.20 -6.76
N PHE A 51 -5.49 1.51 -6.48
CA PHE A 51 -5.29 2.04 -5.14
C PHE A 51 -6.48 1.76 -4.22
N ARG A 52 -7.72 1.99 -4.68
CA ARG A 52 -8.93 1.69 -3.92
C ARG A 52 -9.03 0.20 -3.62
N ALA A 53 -8.77 -0.63 -4.61
CA ALA A 53 -8.93 -2.06 -4.50
C ALA A 53 -7.77 -2.72 -3.71
N TYR A 54 -6.60 -2.09 -3.67
CA TYR A 54 -5.54 -2.39 -2.71
C TYR A 54 -5.96 -2.06 -1.27
N ASN A 55 -6.41 -0.82 -1.02
CA ASN A 55 -6.79 -0.39 0.33
C ASN A 55 -7.96 -1.21 0.88
N ASN A 56 -8.97 -1.51 0.07
CA ASN A 56 -10.14 -2.25 0.53
C ASN A 56 -9.85 -3.71 0.89
N VAL A 57 -8.81 -4.32 0.32
CA VAL A 57 -8.50 -5.74 0.56
C VAL A 57 -7.39 -5.88 1.60
N CYS A 58 -6.30 -5.12 1.47
CA CYS A 58 -5.17 -5.23 2.40
C CYS A 58 -5.46 -4.61 3.78
N MET A 59 -6.37 -3.63 3.89
CA MET A 59 -6.73 -3.00 5.17
C MET A 59 -7.87 -3.71 5.91
N THR A 60 -8.61 -4.62 5.26
CA THR A 60 -9.67 -5.41 5.91
C THR A 60 -9.15 -6.68 6.56
N LEU A 61 -7.90 -7.04 6.30
CA LEU A 61 -7.27 -8.19 6.92
C LEU A 61 -6.95 -7.89 8.40
N PRO A 62 -6.91 -8.92 9.26
CA PRO A 62 -6.63 -8.73 10.68
C PRO A 62 -5.37 -7.91 10.90
N THR A 63 -5.47 -6.92 11.80
CA THR A 63 -4.39 -5.98 12.13
C THR A 63 -3.43 -6.53 13.19
N ASN A 64 -3.77 -7.67 13.80
CA ASN A 64 -2.92 -8.36 14.79
C ASN A 64 -1.85 -9.27 14.15
N ASP A 65 -1.77 -9.24 12.83
CA ASP A 65 -0.80 -9.96 12.02
C ASP A 65 0.63 -9.46 12.29
N ARG A 66 1.53 -10.38 12.66
CA ARG A 66 2.94 -10.06 12.91
C ARG A 66 3.74 -10.22 11.63
N TYR A 67 4.35 -9.14 11.16
CA TYR A 67 5.29 -9.17 10.04
C TYR A 67 6.43 -10.18 10.30
N VAL A 68 6.74 -10.99 9.28
CA VAL A 68 7.80 -12.01 9.35
C VAL A 68 8.94 -11.61 8.42
N PHE A 69 8.68 -11.52 7.11
CA PHE A 69 9.67 -11.21 6.08
C PHE A 69 9.00 -10.77 4.77
N SER A 70 9.80 -10.45 3.76
CA SER A 70 9.34 -10.07 2.42
C SER A 70 9.86 -11.02 1.35
N LEU A 71 9.04 -11.28 0.34
CA LEU A 71 9.35 -12.08 -0.84
C LEU A 71 9.42 -11.20 -2.09
N PRO A 72 10.21 -11.61 -3.12
CA PRO A 72 10.27 -10.92 -4.39
C PRO A 72 8.96 -11.09 -5.19
N LEU A 73 8.69 -10.11 -6.06
CA LEU A 73 7.47 -10.06 -6.88
C LEU A 73 7.39 -11.17 -7.95
N GLU A 74 8.51 -11.81 -8.27
CA GLU A 74 8.55 -12.88 -9.27
C GLU A 74 7.66 -14.08 -8.91
N HIS A 75 7.37 -14.27 -7.61
CA HIS A 75 6.53 -15.37 -7.14
C HIS A 75 5.03 -15.14 -7.30
N VAL A 76 4.59 -13.94 -7.70
CA VAL A 76 3.15 -13.62 -7.83
C VAL A 76 2.43 -14.61 -8.74
N GLY A 77 3.02 -14.93 -9.90
CA GLY A 77 2.40 -15.83 -10.88
C GLY A 77 2.21 -17.25 -10.34
N ASP A 78 3.21 -17.78 -9.62
CA ASP A 78 3.12 -19.11 -9.00
C ASP A 78 2.09 -19.12 -7.86
N LEU A 79 2.08 -18.08 -7.03
CA LEU A 79 1.14 -17.95 -5.93
C LEU A 79 -0.31 -17.86 -6.43
N ASP A 80 -0.54 -17.15 -7.54
CA ASP A 80 -1.85 -17.07 -8.19
C ASP A 80 -2.34 -18.41 -8.73
N GLN A 81 -1.42 -19.31 -9.07
CA GLN A 81 -1.73 -20.68 -9.48
C GLN A 81 -1.95 -21.63 -8.30
N GLY A 82 -1.87 -21.15 -7.05
CA GLY A 82 -1.99 -22.00 -5.87
C GLY A 82 -0.72 -22.79 -5.54
N VAL A 83 0.42 -22.46 -6.18
CA VAL A 83 1.69 -23.15 -5.98
C VAL A 83 2.54 -22.39 -4.96
N ILE A 84 3.20 -23.12 -4.05
CA ILE A 84 4.22 -22.55 -3.16
C ILE A 84 5.59 -22.89 -3.76
N PRO A 85 6.30 -21.94 -4.39
CA PRO A 85 7.61 -22.18 -4.99
C PRO A 85 8.62 -22.70 -3.97
N GLN A 86 9.60 -23.48 -4.44
CA GLN A 86 10.67 -23.98 -3.57
C GLN A 86 11.48 -22.82 -2.94
N ALA A 87 11.73 -21.75 -3.69
CA ALA A 87 12.39 -20.55 -3.18
C ALA A 87 11.63 -19.92 -1.99
N VAL A 88 10.29 -19.87 -2.06
CA VAL A 88 9.46 -19.40 -0.96
C VAL A 88 9.59 -20.32 0.25
N ARG A 89 9.56 -21.64 0.06
CA ARG A 89 9.75 -22.61 1.16
C ARG A 89 11.13 -22.46 1.84
N GLN A 90 12.17 -22.22 1.05
CA GLN A 90 13.53 -21.98 1.55
C GLN A 90 13.60 -20.69 2.36
N GLU A 91 12.91 -19.64 1.94
CA GLU A 91 12.87 -18.40 2.72
C GLU A 91 12.13 -18.63 4.05
N PHE A 92 11.01 -19.35 4.05
CA PHE A 92 10.34 -19.75 5.30
C PHE A 92 11.26 -20.54 6.25
N GLU A 93 12.08 -21.44 5.71
CA GLU A 93 13.08 -22.18 6.48
C GLU A 93 14.19 -21.27 7.02
N ALA A 94 14.71 -20.35 6.21
CA ALA A 94 15.72 -19.37 6.61
C ALA A 94 15.25 -18.44 7.73
N GLN A 95 13.95 -18.13 7.76
CA GLN A 95 13.31 -17.32 8.81
C GLN A 95 12.87 -18.15 10.04
N GLY A 96 13.27 -19.42 10.14
CA GLY A 96 12.97 -20.29 11.28
C GLY A 96 11.51 -20.78 11.35
N SER A 97 10.76 -20.67 10.26
CA SER A 97 9.37 -21.10 10.14
C SER A 97 9.19 -22.06 8.94
N PRO A 98 9.89 -23.20 8.92
CA PRO A 98 9.84 -24.12 7.78
C PRO A 98 8.41 -24.61 7.53
N LEU A 99 7.97 -24.53 6.27
CA LEU A 99 6.66 -25.03 5.86
C LEU A 99 6.70 -26.55 5.69
N THR A 100 5.73 -27.24 6.27
CA THR A 100 5.64 -28.70 6.10
C THR A 100 5.20 -29.09 4.68
N ALA A 101 5.30 -30.38 4.37
CA ALA A 101 4.74 -30.93 3.13
C ALA A 101 3.20 -30.79 3.05
N ALA A 102 2.53 -30.60 4.19
CA ALA A 102 1.08 -30.41 4.25
C ALA A 102 0.65 -28.95 4.03
N ALA A 103 1.59 -28.00 3.93
CA ALA A 103 1.30 -26.58 3.71
C ALA A 103 0.48 -26.38 2.42
N ARG A 104 -0.61 -25.61 2.53
CA ARG A 104 -1.53 -25.31 1.43
C ARG A 104 -1.60 -23.82 1.19
N LEU A 105 -1.64 -23.43 -0.08
CA LEU A 105 -1.87 -22.05 -0.49
C LEU A 105 -3.35 -21.87 -0.87
N ASN A 106 -3.99 -20.87 -0.28
CA ASN A 106 -5.33 -20.41 -0.65
C ASN A 106 -5.21 -19.03 -1.29
N VAL A 107 -5.62 -18.93 -2.55
CA VAL A 107 -5.67 -17.65 -3.27
C VAL A 107 -6.95 -16.94 -2.86
N GLN A 108 -6.83 -15.81 -2.15
CA GLN A 108 -8.01 -15.00 -1.82
C GLN A 108 -8.30 -14.01 -2.96
N HIS A 109 -7.25 -13.32 -3.41
CA HIS A 109 -7.32 -12.37 -4.52
C HIS A 109 -6.04 -12.47 -5.33
N CYS A 110 -6.16 -12.91 -6.59
CA CYS A 110 -5.01 -13.00 -7.50
C CYS A 110 -4.26 -11.67 -7.59
N GLY A 111 -2.93 -11.74 -7.59
CA GLY A 111 -2.02 -10.60 -7.64
C GLY A 111 -2.04 -9.72 -6.38
N ARG A 112 -2.73 -10.12 -5.31
CA ARG A 112 -2.93 -9.28 -4.13
C ARG A 112 -2.77 -9.99 -2.80
N VAL A 113 -3.56 -11.03 -2.55
CA VAL A 113 -3.63 -11.67 -1.22
C VAL A 113 -3.73 -13.17 -1.36
N TRP A 114 -2.84 -13.85 -0.64
CA TRP A 114 -2.78 -15.29 -0.52
C TRP A 114 -2.63 -15.68 0.95
N PHE A 115 -3.13 -16.86 1.32
CA PHE A 115 -2.90 -17.42 2.64
C PHE A 115 -2.18 -18.75 2.53
N ILE A 116 -1.10 -18.90 3.28
CA ILE A 116 -0.45 -20.18 3.48
C ILE A 116 -0.95 -20.74 4.81
N VAL A 117 -1.59 -21.90 4.77
CA VAL A 117 -2.04 -22.62 5.96
C VAL A 117 -1.17 -23.87 6.10
N ASP A 118 -0.51 -23.99 7.23
CA ASP A 118 0.38 -25.10 7.53
C ASP A 118 0.15 -25.60 8.97
N LEU A 119 -0.60 -26.70 9.08
CA LEU A 119 -1.06 -27.26 10.35
C LEU A 119 -1.80 -26.22 11.22
N ASP A 120 -1.18 -25.77 12.31
CA ASP A 120 -1.68 -24.78 13.27
C ASP A 120 -1.13 -23.37 13.00
N ARG A 121 -0.51 -23.14 11.84
CA ARG A 121 0.04 -21.85 11.45
C ARG A 121 -0.68 -21.34 10.23
N LYS A 122 -0.99 -20.04 10.25
CA LYS A 122 -1.53 -19.32 9.11
C LYS A 122 -0.68 -18.11 8.83
N TYR A 123 -0.34 -17.94 7.56
CA TYR A 123 0.41 -16.80 7.07
C TYR A 123 -0.40 -16.06 6.02
N SER A 124 -0.43 -14.74 6.08
CA SER A 124 -0.97 -13.89 5.02
C SER A 124 0.18 -13.35 4.18
N VAL A 125 0.14 -13.60 2.87
CA VAL A 125 1.04 -13.01 1.88
C VAL A 125 0.28 -11.90 1.19
N ARG A 126 0.81 -10.69 1.26
CA ARG A 126 0.15 -9.48 0.78
C ARG A 126 1.05 -8.76 -0.21
N MET A 127 0.55 -8.54 -1.42
CA MET A 127 1.19 -7.69 -2.41
C MET A 127 1.27 -6.27 -1.85
N VAL A 128 2.41 -5.61 -2.03
CA VAL A 128 2.62 -4.18 -1.82
C VAL A 128 3.46 -3.63 -2.98
N PRO A 129 3.53 -2.29 -3.18
CA PRO A 129 4.31 -1.72 -4.29
C PRO A 129 5.80 -2.11 -4.30
N THR A 130 6.35 -2.45 -3.13
CA THR A 130 7.77 -2.80 -2.95
C THR A 130 8.06 -4.30 -2.99
N GLY A 131 7.05 -5.18 -3.02
CA GLY A 131 7.26 -6.61 -2.88
C GLY A 131 6.04 -7.37 -2.38
N LEU A 132 6.26 -8.60 -1.91
CA LEU A 132 5.28 -9.39 -1.20
C LEU A 132 5.64 -9.41 0.28
N LEU A 133 4.72 -9.02 1.16
CA LEU A 133 4.94 -9.05 2.61
C LEU A 133 4.27 -10.26 3.22
N VAL A 134 5.01 -10.99 4.05
CA VAL A 134 4.52 -12.18 4.76
C VAL A 134 4.27 -11.81 6.22
N TYR A 135 3.06 -12.10 6.68
CA TYR A 135 2.66 -11.95 8.07
C TYR A 135 2.24 -13.30 8.64
N SER A 136 2.49 -13.49 9.93
CA SER A 136 1.96 -14.60 10.71
C SER A 136 0.67 -14.16 11.41
N GLU A 137 -0.39 -14.93 11.25
CA GLU A 137 -1.64 -14.74 11.97
C GLU A 137 -1.58 -15.53 13.28
N ARG A 138 -2.10 -14.94 14.36
CA ARG A 138 -2.39 -15.70 15.58
C ARG A 138 -3.76 -16.34 15.42
N LEU A 139 -3.80 -17.67 15.41
CA LEU A 139 -5.03 -18.46 15.48
C LEU A 139 -5.65 -18.41 16.88
#